data_AF-A0A6N2CD59-F1
#
_entry.id   AF-A0A6N2CD59-F1
#
_cell.length_a   1.000
_cell.length_b   1.000
_cell.length_c   1.000
_cell.angle_alpha   90.00
_cell.angle_beta   90.00
_cell.angle_gamma   90.00
#
_symmetry.space_group_name_H-M   'P 1'
#
loop_
_entity.id
_entity.type
_entity.pdbx_description
1 polymer ?
#
loop_
_entity_poly.entity_id
_entity_poly.type
_entity_poly.pdbx_seq_one_letter_code
_entity_poly.pdbx_strand_id
1 'polypeptide(L)'
;MYRTNFGIGHSMKDLLDAHIPPGRRFVHGHKSFYDTIKNSLHFQLGLALASLGVITSLVAQHMYSLPAYAFIAQDFTTQAALYTHHQYIAGFIMTRDFAHGVPIVGHYLLSIYSLVIKAQRSMISPCLTSREDKRPCIFFISPAFLFV
;
A
#
# COMPACT_ATOMS: atom_id res chain seq x y z
N MET A 1 -5.96 18.82 -1.27
CA MET A 1 -5.94 19.46 0.07
C MET A 1 -7.21 19.09 0.81
N TYR A 2 -7.08 18.53 2.01
CA TYR A 2 -8.20 17.98 2.78
C TYR A 2 -8.90 19.07 3.60
N ARG A 3 -10.21 18.92 3.76
CA ARG A 3 -11.04 19.83 4.56
C ARG A 3 -10.64 19.75 6.03
N THR A 4 -10.38 20.90 6.64
CA THR A 4 -10.09 21.06 8.07
C THR A 4 -11.16 21.95 8.72
N ASN A 5 -11.00 22.28 10.01
CA ASN A 5 -11.92 23.14 10.77
C ASN A 5 -12.10 24.54 10.15
N PHE A 6 -11.24 24.95 9.22
CA PHE A 6 -11.31 26.23 8.50
C PHE A 6 -12.32 26.23 7.33
N GLY A 7 -13.12 25.18 7.16
CA GLY A 7 -14.24 25.12 6.21
C GLY A 7 -13.85 24.95 4.74
N ILE A 8 -12.60 25.24 4.38
CA ILE A 8 -12.05 25.13 3.02
C ILE A 8 -11.37 23.77 2.85
N GLY A 9 -11.61 23.11 1.72
CA GLY A 9 -10.96 21.85 1.32
C GLY A 9 -11.95 20.75 0.95
N HIS A 10 -11.42 19.61 0.54
CA HIS A 10 -12.22 18.49 0.05
C HIS A 10 -12.37 17.39 1.11
N SER A 11 -13.59 16.84 1.24
CA SER A 11 -13.84 15.62 2.00
C SER A 11 -13.24 14.43 1.27
N MET A 12 -12.45 13.60 1.98
CA MET A 12 -11.89 12.38 1.40
C MET A 12 -12.96 11.41 0.93
N LYS A 13 -14.07 11.30 1.68
CA LYS A 13 -15.17 10.40 1.35
C LYS A 13 -15.84 10.81 0.05
N ASP A 14 -16.16 12.09 -0.08
CA ASP A 14 -16.88 12.64 -1.24
C ASP A 14 -16.03 12.55 -2.51
N LEU A 15 -14.72 12.82 -2.40
CA LEU A 15 -13.78 12.64 -3.51
C LEU A 15 -13.73 11.18 -3.99
N LEU A 16 -13.71 10.25 -3.04
CA LEU A 16 -13.56 8.84 -3.33
C LEU A 16 -14.84 8.25 -3.94
N ASP A 17 -16.02 8.65 -3.44
CA ASP A 17 -17.31 8.23 -3.96
C ASP A 17 -17.61 8.85 -5.34
N ALA A 18 -17.11 10.06 -5.62
CA ALA A 18 -17.22 10.71 -6.93
C ALA A 18 -16.30 10.09 -8.00
N HIS A 19 -15.24 9.39 -7.59
CA HIS A 19 -14.26 8.81 -8.50
C HIS A 19 -14.74 7.46 -9.07
N ILE A 20 -15.49 7.53 -10.17
CA ILE A 20 -15.91 6.37 -10.95
C ILE A 20 -15.03 6.28 -12.21
N PRO A 21 -14.27 5.19 -12.42
CA PRO A 21 -13.38 5.08 -13.56
C PRO A 21 -14.17 5.05 -14.88
N PRO A 22 -13.69 5.70 -15.96
CA PRO A 22 -14.31 5.63 -17.27
C PRO A 22 -14.05 4.25 -17.89
N GLY A 23 -14.89 3.27 -17.56
CA GLY A 23 -14.79 1.92 -18.10
C GLY A 23 -15.90 0.99 -17.58
N ARG A 24 -16.53 0.23 -18.49
CA ARG A 24 -17.68 -0.64 -18.20
C ARG A 24 -17.38 -1.84 -17.27
N ARG A 25 -16.14 -1.97 -16.76
CA ARG A 25 -15.69 -3.09 -15.91
C ARG A 25 -15.76 -2.82 -14.40
N PHE A 26 -15.70 -1.55 -13.97
CA PHE A 26 -15.72 -1.17 -12.56
C PHE A 26 -16.95 -0.31 -12.25
N VAL A 27 -18.11 -0.96 -12.28
CA VAL A 27 -19.44 -0.31 -12.21
C VAL A 27 -19.70 0.37 -10.85
N HIS A 28 -19.00 -0.04 -9.79
CA HIS A 28 -19.26 0.44 -8.42
C HIS A 28 -18.20 1.42 -7.87
N GLY A 29 -17.17 1.77 -8.66
CA GLY A 29 -16.12 2.70 -8.24
C GLY A 29 -15.53 2.36 -6.86
N HIS A 30 -15.11 3.38 -6.11
CA HIS A 30 -14.56 3.22 -4.76
C HIS A 30 -15.61 3.37 -3.64
N LYS A 31 -16.87 3.04 -3.92
CA LYS A 31 -17.95 3.17 -2.93
C LYS A 31 -17.65 2.36 -1.67
N SER A 32 -17.83 2.98 -0.50
CA SER A 32 -17.61 2.41 0.86
C SER A 32 -16.15 2.08 1.25
N PHE A 33 -15.17 2.29 0.36
CA PHE A 33 -13.76 2.00 0.67
C PHE A 33 -13.21 2.88 1.80
N TYR A 34 -13.64 4.13 1.87
CA TYR A 34 -13.28 5.04 2.97
C TYR A 34 -13.72 4.48 4.34
N ASP A 35 -14.90 3.87 4.41
CA ASP A 35 -15.41 3.28 5.65
C ASP A 35 -14.65 1.98 5.99
N THR A 36 -14.17 1.23 4.99
CA THR A 36 -13.31 0.06 5.21
C THR A 36 -11.96 0.46 5.81
N ILE A 37 -11.30 1.48 5.27
CA ILE A 37 -10.03 2.00 5.82
C ILE A 37 -10.24 2.48 7.25
N LYS A 38 -11.25 3.32 7.49
CA LYS A 38 -11.46 3.93 8.79
C LYS A 38 -11.73 2.92 9.91
N ASN A 39 -12.48 1.85 9.60
CA ASN A 39 -12.93 0.90 10.62
C ASN A 39 -11.96 -0.27 10.88
N SER A 40 -10.88 -0.42 10.11
CA SER A 40 -9.94 -1.53 10.27
C SER A 40 -8.51 -1.06 10.54
N LEU A 41 -8.03 -1.32 11.75
CA LEU A 41 -6.67 -0.96 12.16
C LEU A 41 -5.61 -1.75 11.37
N HIS A 42 -5.85 -3.04 11.13
CA HIS A 42 -4.95 -3.89 10.33
C HIS A 42 -4.78 -3.36 8.90
N PHE A 43 -5.84 -2.83 8.29
CA PHE A 43 -5.75 -2.26 6.95
C PHE A 43 -5.02 -0.91 6.93
N GLN A 44 -5.23 -0.06 7.94
CA GLN A 44 -4.47 1.18 8.09
C GLN A 44 -2.97 0.89 8.30
N LEU A 45 -2.66 -0.07 9.18
CA LEU A 45 -1.29 -0.46 9.45
C LEU A 45 -0.63 -1.10 8.23
N GLY A 46 -1.34 -1.97 7.50
CA GLY A 46 -0.88 -2.52 6.23
C GLY A 46 -0.52 -1.40 5.25
N LEU A 47 -1.49 -0.57 4.85
CA LEU A 47 -1.25 0.53 3.91
C LEU A 47 -0.11 1.47 4.34
N ALA A 48 0.01 1.77 5.64
CA ALA A 48 1.11 2.56 6.17
C ALA A 48 2.47 1.85 5.98
N LEU A 49 2.56 0.56 6.33
CA LEU A 49 3.78 -0.24 6.14
C LEU A 49 4.12 -0.43 4.66
N ALA A 50 3.13 -0.60 3.78
CA ALA A 50 3.32 -0.66 2.33
C ALA A 50 4.03 0.61 1.83
N SER A 51 3.49 1.78 2.19
CA SER A 51 4.03 3.07 1.78
C SER A 51 5.43 3.33 2.38
N LEU A 52 5.64 2.96 3.65
CA LEU A 52 6.93 3.08 4.31
C LEU A 52 7.97 2.17 3.65
N GLY A 53 7.65 0.90 3.37
CA GLY A 53 8.58 -0.03 2.73
C GLY A 53 9.12 0.47 1.38
N VAL A 54 8.24 1.06 0.55
CA VAL A 54 8.64 1.69 -0.72
C VAL A 54 9.58 2.88 -0.48
N ILE A 55 9.26 3.74 0.49
CA ILE A 55 10.10 4.90 0.82
C ILE A 55 11.47 4.44 1.34
N THR A 56 11.53 3.43 2.22
CA THR A 56 12.80 2.95 2.78
C THR A 56 13.71 2.38 1.69
N SER A 57 13.16 1.68 0.70
CA SER A 57 13.94 1.19 -0.44
C SER A 57 14.34 2.31 -1.40
N LEU A 58 13.47 3.30 -1.61
CA LEU A 58 13.81 4.50 -2.37
C LEU A 58 14.96 5.27 -1.73
N VAL A 59 14.97 5.40 -0.41
CA VAL A 59 16.04 6.03 0.38
C VAL A 59 17.37 5.30 0.16
N ALA A 60 17.38 3.97 0.16
CA ALA A 60 18.60 3.19 -0.11
C ALA A 60 19.20 3.53 -1.49
N GLN A 61 18.36 3.59 -2.52
CA GLN A 61 18.77 3.94 -3.88
C GLN A 61 19.26 5.40 -4.00
N HIS A 62 18.58 6.32 -3.32
CA HIS A 62 18.94 7.75 -3.34
C HIS A 62 20.23 7.99 -2.57
N MET A 63 20.47 7.32 -1.44
CA MET A 63 21.71 7.49 -0.68
C MET A 63 22.94 6.94 -1.41
N TYR A 64 22.77 5.92 -2.27
CA TYR A 64 23.84 5.40 -3.11
C TYR A 64 24.19 6.33 -4.29
N SER A 65 23.19 6.93 -4.92
CA SER A 65 23.39 7.79 -6.10
C SER A 65 23.67 9.26 -5.74
N LEU A 66 23.12 9.74 -4.63
CA LEU A 66 23.16 11.14 -4.18
C LEU A 66 23.57 11.20 -2.69
N PRO A 67 24.88 11.09 -2.39
CA PRO A 67 25.38 11.11 -1.01
C PRO A 67 25.14 12.48 -0.36
N ALA A 68 24.30 12.50 0.68
CA ALA A 68 23.92 13.72 1.40
C ALA A 68 24.89 14.13 2.52
N TYR A 69 25.79 13.24 2.93
CA TYR A 69 26.75 13.47 4.02
C TYR A 69 28.17 13.70 3.47
N ALA A 70 28.91 14.61 4.09
CA ALA A 70 30.29 14.90 3.70
C ALA A 70 31.17 13.65 3.85
N PHE A 71 32.03 13.40 2.85
CA PHE A 71 33.01 12.30 2.79
C PHE A 71 32.46 10.87 2.75
N ILE A 72 31.13 10.66 2.79
CA ILE A 72 30.56 9.31 2.76
C ILE A 72 30.79 8.58 1.43
N ALA A 73 30.92 9.33 0.33
CA ALA A 73 31.23 8.78 -0.98
C ALA A 73 32.62 8.13 -1.07
N GLN A 74 33.52 8.45 -0.13
CA GLN A 74 34.87 7.90 -0.07
C GLN A 74 34.96 6.68 0.86
N ASP A 75 34.00 6.51 1.77
CA ASP A 75 33.93 5.36 2.66
C ASP A 75 32.95 4.30 2.12
N PHE A 76 33.51 3.39 1.32
CA PHE A 76 32.77 2.29 0.70
C PHE A 76 32.13 1.34 1.72
N THR A 77 32.72 1.18 2.91
CA THR A 77 32.21 0.26 3.93
C THR A 77 30.93 0.79 4.55
N THR A 78 30.92 2.08 4.90
CA THR A 78 29.73 2.76 5.42
C THR A 78 28.64 2.85 4.37
N GLN A 79 29.00 3.12 3.10
CA GLN A 79 28.03 3.18 2.00
C GLN A 79 27.35 1.82 1.75
N ALA A 80 28.12 0.72 1.75
CA ALA A 80 27.59 -0.63 1.59
C ALA A 80 26.72 -1.07 2.79
N ALA A 81 27.16 -0.75 4.01
CA ALA A 81 26.42 -1.06 5.23
C ALA A 81 25.07 -0.33 5.29
N LEU A 82 25.03 0.98 4.97
CA LEU A 82 23.79 1.76 4.98
C LEU A 82 22.80 1.28 3.92
N TYR A 83 23.30 0.94 2.73
CA TYR A 83 22.47 0.43 1.65
C TYR A 83 21.81 -0.90 2.03
N THR A 84 22.60 -1.88 2.47
CA THR A 84 22.10 -3.21 2.87
C THR A 84 21.17 -3.13 4.08
N HIS A 85 21.46 -2.26 5.05
CA HIS A 85 20.60 -2.02 6.21
C HIS A 85 19.20 -1.54 5.79
N HIS A 86 19.12 -0.50 4.96
CA HIS A 86 17.84 0.05 4.51
C HIS A 86 17.07 -0.93 3.62
N GLN A 87 17.77 -1.71 2.78
CA GLN A 87 17.14 -2.71 1.93
C GLN A 87 16.57 -3.89 2.73
N TYR A 88 17.28 -4.34 3.77
CA TYR A 88 16.79 -5.40 4.64
C TYR A 88 15.57 -4.95 5.46
N ILE A 89 15.60 -3.72 5.99
CA ILE A 89 14.45 -3.14 6.69
C ILE A 89 13.26 -2.96 5.75
N ALA A 90 13.49 -2.49 4.52
CA ALA A 90 12.44 -2.38 3.51
C ALA A 90 11.78 -3.73 3.24
N GLY A 91 12.56 -4.79 3.07
CA GLY A 91 12.06 -6.16 2.92
C GLY A 91 11.25 -6.65 4.12
N PHE A 92 11.72 -6.38 5.34
CA PHE A 92 11.01 -6.75 6.57
C PHE A 92 9.67 -6.00 6.71
N ILE A 93 9.65 -4.70 6.40
CA ILE A 93 8.43 -3.89 6.44
C ILE A 93 7.44 -4.32 5.35
N MET A 94 7.93 -4.65 4.16
CA MET A 94 7.08 -5.07 3.04
C MET A 94 6.43 -6.44 3.28
N THR A 95 7.15 -7.41 3.85
CA THR A 95 6.53 -8.70 4.26
C THR A 95 5.50 -8.51 5.38
N ARG A 96 5.76 -7.58 6.31
CA ARG A 96 4.83 -7.22 7.40
C ARG A 96 3.55 -6.57 6.87
N ASP A 97 3.62 -5.73 5.84
CA ASP A 97 2.43 -5.19 5.17
C ASP A 97 1.51 -6.31 4.67
N PHE A 98 2.05 -7.29 3.93
CA PHE A 98 1.26 -8.43 3.47
C PHE A 98 0.63 -9.23 4.62
N ALA A 99 1.30 -9.32 5.78
CA ALA A 99 0.74 -9.98 6.95
C ALA A 99 -0.42 -9.21 7.61
N HIS A 100 -0.41 -7.87 7.58
CA HIS A 100 -1.50 -7.04 8.13
C HIS A 100 -2.60 -6.72 7.11
N GLY A 101 -2.25 -6.66 5.82
CA GLY A 101 -3.18 -6.46 4.70
C GLY A 101 -4.01 -7.72 4.37
N VAL A 102 -3.62 -8.87 4.92
CA VAL A 102 -4.35 -10.12 4.81
C VAL A 102 -5.07 -10.43 6.13
N PRO A 103 -6.41 -10.46 6.18
CA PRO A 103 -7.14 -10.96 7.33
C PRO A 103 -7.04 -12.49 7.40
N ILE A 104 -5.91 -13.02 7.87
CA ILE A 104 -5.75 -14.45 8.24
C ILE A 104 -5.39 -14.50 9.72
N VAL A 105 -6.38 -14.39 10.61
CA VAL A 105 -6.36 -15.01 11.96
C VAL A 105 -7.80 -15.27 12.45
N GLY A 106 -8.28 -16.49 12.23
CA GLY A 106 -8.90 -17.40 13.20
C GLY A 106 -10.02 -17.02 14.20
N HIS A 107 -10.36 -15.76 14.50
CA HIS A 107 -11.28 -15.47 15.64
C HIS A 107 -12.29 -14.31 15.41
N TYR A 108 -12.73 -14.04 14.18
CA TYR A 108 -13.77 -13.02 13.88
C TYR A 108 -14.74 -13.43 12.77
N LEU A 109 -15.13 -14.70 12.75
CA LEU A 109 -15.79 -15.37 11.61
C LEU A 109 -17.29 -15.02 11.38
N LEU A 110 -17.90 -14.08 12.11
CA LEU A 110 -19.32 -13.71 11.88
C LEU A 110 -19.56 -12.22 11.64
N SER A 111 -18.81 -11.32 12.30
CA SER A 111 -19.02 -9.87 12.15
C SER A 111 -18.35 -9.31 10.88
N ILE A 112 -17.25 -9.92 10.45
CA ILE A 112 -16.44 -9.44 9.32
C ILE A 112 -16.97 -9.94 7.97
N TYR A 113 -17.68 -11.08 7.89
CA TYR A 113 -18.17 -11.60 6.60
C TYR A 113 -19.15 -10.66 5.89
N SER A 114 -20.05 -10.00 6.62
CA SER A 114 -20.98 -9.03 6.02
C SER A 114 -20.29 -7.75 5.53
N LEU A 115 -19.20 -7.34 6.20
CA LEU A 115 -18.44 -6.12 5.87
C LEU A 115 -17.40 -6.37 4.76
N VAL A 116 -16.78 -7.55 4.75
CA VAL A 116 -15.88 -8.01 3.67
C VAL A 116 -16.66 -8.24 2.39
N ILE A 117 -17.86 -8.82 2.42
CA ILE A 117 -18.69 -8.92 1.19
C ILE A 117 -19.03 -7.55 0.60
N LYS A 118 -19.21 -6.52 1.45
CA LYS A 118 -19.52 -5.15 1.00
C LYS A 118 -18.29 -4.41 0.45
N ALA A 119 -17.13 -4.58 1.09
CA ALA A 119 -15.84 -4.03 0.62
C ALA A 119 -15.28 -4.77 -0.60
N GLN A 120 -15.56 -6.07 -0.72
CA GLN A 120 -15.16 -6.89 -1.87
C GLN A 120 -15.87 -6.43 -3.15
N ARG A 121 -17.13 -6.01 -3.09
CA ARG A 121 -17.94 -5.79 -4.30
C ARG A 121 -17.59 -4.53 -5.11
N SER A 122 -16.86 -3.56 -4.55
CA SER A 122 -16.60 -2.27 -5.21
C SER A 122 -15.35 -2.28 -6.11
N MET A 123 -14.23 -2.88 -5.65
CA MET A 123 -12.97 -2.93 -6.43
C MET A 123 -12.16 -4.22 -6.27
N ILE A 124 -12.25 -4.92 -5.13
CA ILE A 124 -11.39 -6.08 -4.83
C ILE A 124 -11.91 -7.36 -5.51
N SER A 125 -13.24 -7.51 -5.65
CA SER A 125 -13.91 -8.69 -6.21
C SER A 125 -13.53 -8.94 -7.68
N PRO A 126 -13.53 -7.94 -8.59
CA PRO A 126 -13.05 -8.18 -9.95
C PRO A 126 -11.60 -8.70 -10.00
N CYS A 127 -10.73 -8.19 -9.10
CA CYS A 127 -9.32 -8.56 -8.98
C CYS A 127 -9.12 -9.97 -8.39
N LEU A 128 -10.00 -10.41 -7.48
CA LEU A 128 -10.00 -11.77 -6.94
C LEU A 128 -10.62 -12.77 -7.92
N THR A 129 -11.70 -12.41 -8.62
CA THR A 129 -12.33 -13.26 -9.64
C THR A 129 -11.44 -13.45 -10.87
N SER A 130 -10.56 -12.49 -11.16
CA SER A 130 -9.57 -12.61 -12.22
C SER A 130 -8.28 -13.33 -11.78
N ARG A 131 -8.10 -13.68 -10.49
CA ARG A 131 -6.94 -14.50 -10.07
C ARG A 131 -7.00 -15.95 -10.56
N GLU A 132 -8.17 -16.43 -10.97
CA GLU A 132 -8.35 -17.72 -11.66
C GLU A 132 -7.97 -17.64 -13.15
N ASP A 133 -7.93 -16.43 -13.76
CA ASP A 133 -7.34 -16.20 -15.08
C ASP A 133 -5.85 -15.88 -14.88
N LYS A 134 -4.94 -16.68 -15.45
CA LYS A 134 -3.47 -16.58 -15.29
C LYS A 134 -2.84 -15.32 -15.91
N ARG A 135 -3.55 -14.19 -15.94
CA ARG A 135 -3.03 -12.89 -16.34
C ARG A 135 -2.89 -12.04 -15.08
N PRO A 136 -1.65 -11.71 -14.66
CA PRO A 136 -1.45 -10.99 -13.42
C PRO A 136 -2.17 -9.65 -13.53
N CYS A 137 -3.18 -9.44 -12.70
CA CYS A 137 -3.58 -8.09 -12.36
C CYS A 137 -2.35 -7.44 -11.75
N ILE A 138 -1.69 -6.60 -12.56
CA ILE A 138 -0.59 -5.74 -12.17
C ILE A 138 -1.15 -4.77 -11.13
N PHE A 139 -1.30 -5.24 -9.89
CA PHE A 139 -0.98 -4.39 -8.76
C PHE A 139 0.49 -4.09 -8.93
N PHE A 140 0.79 -2.81 -9.06
CA PHE A 140 2.06 -2.20 -9.39
C PHE A 140 3.12 -2.50 -8.31
N ILE A 141 3.50 -3.76 -8.15
CA ILE A 141 4.69 -4.20 -7.45
C ILE A 141 5.55 -4.77 -8.56
N SER A 142 6.23 -3.87 -9.24
CA SER A 142 7.20 -4.23 -10.26
C SER A 142 8.20 -5.21 -9.60
N PRO A 143 8.45 -6.40 -10.18
CA PRO A 143 9.51 -7.30 -9.69
C PRO A 143 10.92 -6.66 -9.79
N ALA A 144 11.01 -5.44 -10.34
CA ALA A 144 12.22 -4.62 -10.39
C ALA A 144 12.77 -4.20 -9.01
N PHE A 145 11.99 -4.29 -7.92
CA PHE A 145 12.50 -4.03 -6.56
C PHE A 145 13.08 -5.28 -5.85
N LEU A 146 12.98 -6.45 -6.49
CA LEU A 146 13.55 -7.71 -6.00
C LEU A 146 14.90 -8.06 -6.68
N PHE A 147 15.41 -7.19 -7.56
CA PHE A 147 16.77 -7.28 -8.08
C PHE A 147 17.63 -6.17 -7.46
N VAL A 148 18.01 -6.45 -6.21
CA VAL A 148 19.30 -6.09 -5.62
C VAL A 148 19.85 -7.38 -5.05
#